data_AF-A0A377DA95-F1
#
_entry.id   AF-A0A377DA95-F1
#
_cell.length_a   1.000
_cell.length_b   1.000
_cell.length_c   1.000
_cell.angle_alpha   90.00
_cell.angle_beta   90.00
_cell.angle_gamma   90.00
#
_symmetry.space_group_name_H-M   'P 1'
#
loop_
_entity.id
_entity.type
_entity.pdbx_description
1 polymer ?
#
loop_
_entity_poly.entity_id
_entity_poly.type
_entity_poly.pdbx_seq_one_letter_code
_entity_poly.pdbx_strand_id
1 'polypeptide(L)' 'MIREERLLKVLRAPHVSEKASTAMEKSNTIVLKVAKDATKAEIKAAVRNCLKSKSKSLTPW' A
#
# COMPACT_ATOMS: atom_id res chain seq x y z
N MET A 1 10.33 12.03 13.52
CA MET A 1 9.37 11.02 14.02
C MET A 1 8.15 11.01 13.09
N ILE A 2 7.84 9.89 12.46
CA ILE A 2 6.65 9.77 11.59
C ILE A 2 5.46 9.40 12.49
N ARG A 3 4.36 10.16 12.40
CA ARG A 3 3.16 9.96 13.23
C ARG A 3 2.30 8.82 12.67
N GLU A 4 1.86 7.89 13.52
CA GLU A 4 1.05 6.74 13.07
C GLU A 4 -0.29 7.14 12.43
N GLU A 5 -0.98 8.14 12.98
CA GLU A 5 -2.19 8.70 12.38
C GLU A 5 -1.99 9.17 10.94
N ARG A 6 -0.79 9.66 10.63
CA ARG A 6 -0.44 10.13 9.30
C ARG A 6 -0.26 8.95 8.34
N LEU A 7 0.38 7.88 8.77
CA LEU A 7 0.58 6.66 7.95
C LEU A 7 -0.75 6.03 7.51
N LEU A 8 -1.77 6.06 8.37
CA LEU A 8 -3.11 5.56 8.06
C LEU A 8 -3.82 6.39 6.98
N LYS A 9 -3.50 7.68 6.86
CA LYS A 9 -4.10 8.61 5.87
C LYS A 9 -3.32 8.71 4.56
N VAL A 10 -2.10 8.15 4.50
CA VAL A 10 -1.22 8.24 3.33
C VAL A 10 -1.71 7.38 2.16
N LEU A 11 -2.19 6.16 2.43
CA LEU A 11 -2.72 5.25 1.41
C LEU A 11 -4.23 5.49 1.25
N ARG A 12 -4.68 5.88 0.06
CA ARG A 12 -6.10 6.18 -0.20
C ARG A 12 -6.86 5.00 -0.80
N ALA A 13 -6.34 4.44 -1.89
CA ALA A 13 -6.98 3.33 -2.60
C ALA A 13 -5.97 2.61 -3.51
N PRO A 14 -6.17 1.32 -3.82
CA PRO A 14 -5.47 0.67 -4.93
C PRO A 14 -5.92 1.30 -6.26
N HIS A 15 -4.99 1.47 -7.19
CA HIS A 15 -5.30 1.95 -8.53
C HIS A 15 -5.43 0.76 -9.47
N VAL A 16 -6.64 0.50 -9.95
CA VAL A 16 -6.94 -0.61 -10.87
C VAL A 16 -7.00 -0.08 -12.30
N SER A 17 -6.15 -0.62 -13.17
CA SER A 17 -6.18 -0.41 -14.62
C SER A 17 -5.45 -1.56 -15.31
N GLU A 18 -5.65 -1.73 -16.62
CA GLU A 18 -4.91 -2.72 -17.41
C GLU A 18 -3.38 -2.55 -17.26
N LYS A 19 -2.92 -1.29 -17.19
CA LYS A 19 -1.52 -0.97 -16.93
C LYS A 19 -1.07 -1.39 -15.53
N ALA A 20 -1.92 -1.22 -14.51
CA ALA A 20 -1.62 -1.67 -13.16
C ALA A 20 -1.57 -3.20 -13.06
N SER A 21 -2.51 -3.90 -13.73
CA SER A 21 -2.49 -5.36 -13.82
C SER A 21 -1.22 -5.87 -14.50
N THR A 22 -0.89 -5.28 -15.66
CA THR A 22 0.33 -5.61 -16.40
C THR A 22 1.60 -5.39 -15.58
N ALA A 23 1.67 -4.29 -14.81
CA ALA A 23 2.81 -3.98 -13.95
C ALA A 23 2.95 -4.96 -12.77
N MET A 24 1.83 -5.46 -12.27
CA MET A 24 1.80 -6.51 -11.24
C MET A 24 2.31 -7.83 -11.81
N GLU A 25 1.85 -8.24 -12.98
CA GLU A 25 2.26 -9.51 -13.60
C GLU A 25 3.72 -9.51 -14.07
N LYS A 26 4.17 -8.42 -14.73
CA LYS A 26 5.51 -8.37 -15.33
C LYS A 26 6.61 -7.94 -14.36
N SER A 27 6.28 -7.11 -13.38
CA SER A 27 7.28 -6.43 -12.55
C SER A 27 6.98 -6.52 -11.06
N ASN A 28 6.01 -7.36 -10.66
CA ASN A 28 5.56 -7.52 -9.28
C ASN A 28 5.31 -6.16 -8.57
N THR A 29 4.81 -5.18 -9.34
CA THR A 29 4.67 -3.80 -8.90
C THR A 29 3.20 -3.44 -8.74
N ILE A 30 2.83 -2.95 -7.56
CA ILE A 30 1.46 -2.54 -7.24
C ILE A 30 1.33 -1.03 -7.38
N VAL A 31 0.29 -0.57 -8.07
CA VAL A 31 -0.01 0.86 -8.23
C VAL A 31 -1.05 1.28 -7.19
N LEU A 32 -0.69 2.30 -6.39
CA LEU A 32 -1.50 2.79 -5.27
C LEU A 32 -1.75 4.29 -5.42
N LYS A 33 -2.96 4.74 -5.12
CA LYS A 33 -3.31 6.15 -4.99
C LYS A 33 -2.96 6.63 -3.58
N VAL A 34 -2.08 7.62 -3.50
CA VAL A 34 -1.56 8.18 -2.25
C VAL A 34 -2.02 9.62 -2.04
N ALA A 35 -1.85 10.15 -0.82
CA ALA A 35 -2.04 11.57 -0.56
C ALA A 35 -1.03 12.43 -1.35
N LYS A 36 -1.45 13.63 -1.79
CA LYS A 36 -0.63 14.52 -2.64
C LYS A 36 0.65 15.00 -1.95
N ASP A 37 0.57 15.11 -0.64
CA ASP A 37 1.59 15.57 0.29
C ASP A 37 2.38 14.40 0.93
N ALA A 38 2.21 13.17 0.42
CA ALA A 38 2.93 12.00 0.93
C ALA A 38 4.34 11.90 0.34
N THR A 39 5.32 11.66 1.22
CA THR A 39 6.70 11.39 0.83
C THR A 39 6.95 9.90 0.57
N LYS A 40 7.98 9.57 -0.22
CA LYS A 40 8.35 8.16 -0.52
C LYS A 40 8.65 7.34 0.76
N ALA A 41 9.22 7.99 1.78
CA ALA A 41 9.50 7.36 3.08
C ALA A 41 8.21 6.99 3.83
N GLU A 42 7.23 7.88 3.87
CA GLU A 42 5.92 7.62 4.48
C GLU A 42 5.16 6.52 3.74
N ILE A 43 5.16 6.53 2.40
CA ILE A 43 4.51 5.50 1.59
C ILE A 43 5.11 4.12 1.90
N LYS A 44 6.45 4.02 1.96
CA LYS A 44 7.14 2.77 2.28
C LYS A 44 6.77 2.25 3.68
N ALA A 45 6.73 3.15 4.67
CA ALA A 45 6.35 2.80 6.03
C ALA A 45 4.88 2.37 6.14
N ALA A 46 3.96 3.10 5.49
CA ALA A 46 2.52 2.81 5.51
C ALA A 46 2.20 1.46 4.85
N VAL A 47 2.81 1.17 3.70
CA VAL A 47 2.64 -0.12 3.01
C VAL A 47 3.14 -1.27 3.87
N ARG A 48 4.32 -1.14 4.47
CA ARG A 48 4.89 -2.15 5.36
C ARG A 48 3.99 -2.43 6.58
N ASN A 49 3.41 -1.37 7.17
CA ASN A 49 2.53 -1.53 8.32
C ASN A 49 1.20 -2.22 7.96
N CYS A 50 0.58 -1.82 6.85
CA CYS A 50 -0.70 -2.39 6.37
C CYS A 50 -0.58 -3.89 6.02
N LEU A 51 0.54 -4.30 5.42
CA LEU A 51 0.82 -5.71 5.12
C LEU A 51 1.00 -6.55 6.40
N LYS A 52 1.67 -6.01 7.42
CA LYS A 52 1.85 -6.70 8.71
C LYS A 52 0.52 -6.94 9.43
N SER A 53 -0.44 -6.01 9.32
CA SER A 53 -1.77 -6.21 9.92
C SER A 53 -2.63 -7.25 9.19
N LYS A 54 -2.37 -7.51 7.90
CA LYS A 54 -3.19 -8.41 7.08
C LYS A 54 -2.80 -9.88 7.17
N SER A 55 -1.67 -10.21 7.79
CA SER A 55 -1.17 -11.60 7.91
C SER A 55 -1.90 -12.43 8.97
N LYS A 56 -3.11 -12.06 9.39
CA LYS A 56 -3.83 -12.68 10.51
C LYS A 56 -5.15 -13.36 10.17
N SER A 57 -5.57 -13.40 8.91
CA SER A 57 -6.77 -14.15 8.49
C SER A 57 -6.43 -15.17 7.39
N LEU A 58 -5.64 -16.17 7.77
CA LEU A 58 -5.70 -17.48 7.13
C LEU A 58 -6.28 -18.43 8.18
N THR A 59 -7.60 -18.46 8.26
CA THR A 59 -8.31 -19.59 8.87
C THR A 59 -8.32 -20.70 7.82
N PRO A 60 -7.62 -21.83 8.04
CA PRO A 60 -7.84 -23.03 7.25
C PRO A 60 -9.17 -23.67 7.69
N TRP A 61 -9.81 -24.35 6.74
CA TRP A 61 -11.10 -25.07 6.76
C TRP A 61 -12.27 -24.33 6.11
#